data_AF-A0A7X4JLT1-F1
#
_entry.id   AF-A0A7X4JLT1-F1
#
_cell.length_a   1.000
_cell.length_b   1.000
_cell.length_c   1.000
_cell.angle_alpha   90.00
_cell.angle_beta   90.00
_cell.angle_gamma   90.00
#
_symmetry.space_group_name_H-M   'P 1'
#
loop_
_entity.id
_entity.type
_entity.pdbx_description
1 polymer ?
#
loop_
_entity_poly.entity_id
_entity_poly.type
_entity_poly.pdbx_seq_one_letter_code
_entity_poly.pdbx_strand_id
1 'polypeptide(L)'
;MTKICDELTENIDTQTFSPYNISKIDVEASKMKPSKKQMLSQKYLEQCRHPKIQALQPDSENAKDLWIPTAKQLQELLTQKLPHPDRSALRRTAEGWEYETYFREWATDYGTYIDTHRQFVGKDAESVLLEVLMAFLGIGERWMV
;
A
#
# COMPACT_ATOMS: atom_id res chain seq x y z
N MET A 1 44.09 -46.17 39.82
CA MET A 1 43.38 -47.28 39.16
C MET A 1 42.60 -46.69 38.00
N THR A 2 42.85 -47.19 36.78
CA THR A 2 41.97 -47.23 35.58
C THR A 2 41.26 -45.92 35.16
N LYS A 3 41.68 -45.13 34.16
CA LYS A 3 41.96 -45.34 32.72
C LYS A 3 40.67 -45.58 31.88
N ILE A 4 40.64 -44.92 30.69
CA ILE A 4 39.83 -45.17 29.46
C ILE A 4 38.60 -44.22 29.33
N CYS A 5 38.61 -43.17 28.49
CA CYS A 5 38.65 -43.05 27.01
C CYS A 5 37.27 -43.17 26.32
N ASP A 6 36.90 -42.06 25.67
CA ASP A 6 36.18 -41.79 24.41
C ASP A 6 35.28 -42.80 23.66
N GLU A 7 34.47 -42.17 22.78
CA GLU A 7 33.74 -42.65 21.59
C GLU A 7 32.28 -43.09 21.82
N LEU A 8 31.26 -42.31 21.43
CA LEU A 8 30.72 -42.06 20.08
C LEU A 8 30.19 -43.31 19.34
N THR A 9 28.90 -43.24 19.01
CA THR A 9 28.25 -43.50 17.70
C THR A 9 27.16 -44.60 17.67
N GLU A 10 25.97 -44.14 17.25
CA GLU A 10 24.87 -44.78 16.51
C GLU A 10 24.45 -46.24 16.78
N ASN A 11 23.15 -46.44 17.06
CA ASN A 11 22.27 -47.11 16.09
C ASN A 11 20.77 -46.96 16.40
N ILE A 12 19.99 -47.13 15.34
CA ILE A 12 18.59 -46.74 15.09
C ILE A 12 17.61 -47.86 15.54
N ASP A 13 16.31 -47.53 15.45
CA ASP A 13 15.09 -48.37 15.51
C ASP A 13 14.40 -48.44 16.88
N THR A 14 13.12 -48.09 17.05
CA THR A 14 11.97 -48.37 16.18
C THR A 14 10.86 -47.34 16.39
N GLN A 15 10.12 -47.08 15.32
CA GLN A 15 8.86 -46.34 15.29
C GLN A 15 7.82 -46.93 16.27
N THR A 16 7.11 -46.07 16.98
CA THR A 16 5.69 -46.32 17.26
C THR A 16 4.94 -45.00 17.16
N PHE A 17 4.23 -44.85 16.05
CA PHE A 17 3.20 -43.83 15.88
C PHE A 17 2.12 -44.03 16.95
N SER A 18 1.81 -43.00 17.72
CA SER A 18 0.45 -42.75 18.18
C SER A 18 0.19 -41.25 18.18
N PRO A 19 -0.83 -40.76 17.43
CA PRO A 19 -0.99 -39.35 17.14
C PRO A 19 -2.03 -38.68 18.06
N TYR A 20 -1.86 -37.36 18.24
CA TYR A 20 -2.79 -36.40 18.88
C TYR A 20 -2.89 -36.55 20.41
N ASN A 21 -2.68 -35.53 21.25
CA ASN A 21 -3.05 -34.12 21.11
C ASN A 21 -2.21 -33.28 22.08
N ILE A 22 -1.52 -32.27 21.55
CA ILE A 22 -0.60 -31.40 22.28
C ILE A 22 -1.42 -30.41 23.13
N SER A 23 -1.28 -30.56 24.45
CA SER A 23 -1.36 -29.54 25.51
C SER A 23 -2.04 -28.20 25.18
N LYS A 24 -3.26 -28.05 25.70
CA LYS A 24 -3.80 -26.76 26.17
C LYS A 24 -3.01 -26.33 27.40
N ILE A 25 -2.19 -25.27 27.34
CA ILE A 25 -1.99 -24.30 28.44
C ILE A 25 -1.57 -22.95 27.83
N ASP A 26 -2.47 -21.99 28.01
CA ASP A 26 -2.33 -20.54 28.18
C ASP A 26 -1.16 -19.78 27.55
N VAL A 27 -1.50 -18.95 26.55
CA VAL A 27 -1.13 -17.54 26.61
C VAL A 27 -2.37 -16.72 26.30
N GLU A 28 -2.94 -16.16 27.36
CA GLU A 28 -3.88 -15.06 27.36
C GLU A 28 -3.26 -13.90 26.57
N ALA A 29 -3.41 -13.93 25.24
CA ALA A 29 -3.08 -12.81 24.36
C ALA A 29 -4.10 -11.71 24.64
N SER A 30 -3.76 -10.92 25.65
CA SER A 30 -4.33 -9.65 26.03
C SER A 30 -5.02 -8.97 24.85
N LYS A 31 -6.31 -8.69 25.06
CA LYS A 31 -7.15 -7.84 24.22
C LYS A 31 -6.53 -6.45 24.10
N MET A 32 -5.46 -6.31 23.31
CA MET A 32 -5.10 -5.02 22.74
C MET A 32 -6.13 -4.72 21.66
N LYS A 33 -7.16 -3.97 22.07
CA LYS A 33 -7.98 -3.20 21.12
C LYS A 33 -7.01 -2.52 20.15
N PRO A 34 -7.16 -2.67 18.82
CA PRO A 34 -6.34 -1.92 17.90
C PRO A 34 -6.52 -0.44 18.26
N SER A 35 -5.42 0.20 18.65
CA SER A 35 -5.34 1.65 18.77
C SER A 35 -5.95 2.25 17.51
N LYS A 36 -6.71 3.34 17.62
CA LYS A 36 -7.33 4.09 16.51
C LYS A 36 -6.31 4.71 15.54
N LYS A 37 -5.20 4.02 15.24
CA LYS A 37 -4.45 4.22 14.00
C LYS A 37 -5.31 3.60 12.91
N GLN A 38 -5.81 4.43 12.00
CA GLN A 38 -6.54 4.00 10.81
C GLN A 38 -5.85 2.77 10.22
N MET A 39 -6.51 1.61 10.26
CA MET A 39 -6.10 0.48 9.45
C MET A 39 -6.30 0.93 8.02
N LEU A 40 -5.22 1.32 7.34
CA LEU A 40 -5.23 1.56 5.91
C LEU A 40 -5.81 0.32 5.25
N SER A 41 -6.70 0.53 4.28
CA SER A 41 -7.33 -0.60 3.61
C SER A 41 -6.26 -1.46 2.93
N GLN A 42 -6.48 -2.77 2.86
CA GLN A 42 -5.56 -3.66 2.16
C GLN A 42 -5.38 -3.24 0.69
N LYS A 43 -6.46 -2.75 0.05
CA LYS A 43 -6.44 -2.16 -1.29
C LYS A 43 -5.43 -0.99 -1.39
N TYR A 44 -5.47 -0.06 -0.44
CA TYR A 44 -4.55 1.08 -0.40
C TYR A 44 -3.09 0.63 -0.33
N LEU A 45 -2.78 -0.32 0.57
CA LEU A 45 -1.44 -0.85 0.73
C LEU A 45 -0.94 -1.58 -0.52
N GLU A 46 -1.82 -2.33 -1.19
CA GLU A 46 -1.51 -3.00 -2.45
C GLU A 46 -1.23 -1.99 -3.57
N GLN A 47 -2.01 -0.91 -3.66
CA GLN A 47 -1.80 0.17 -4.63
C GLN A 47 -0.48 0.91 -4.37
N CYS A 48 -0.13 1.18 -3.11
CA CYS A 48 1.15 1.81 -2.76
C CYS A 48 2.34 0.98 -3.25
N ARG A 49 2.26 -0.36 -3.21
CA ARG A 49 3.34 -1.26 -3.68
C ARG A 49 3.65 -1.17 -5.17
N HIS A 50 2.84 -0.46 -5.96
CA HIS A 50 3.07 -0.33 -7.38
C HIS A 50 4.44 0.33 -7.67
N PRO A 51 5.29 -0.21 -8.58
CA PRO A 51 6.65 0.29 -8.82
C PRO A 51 6.72 1.78 -9.16
N LYS A 52 5.80 2.27 -10.00
CA LYS A 52 5.70 3.69 -10.35
C LYS A 52 5.37 4.59 -9.14
N ILE A 53 4.65 4.07 -8.14
CA ILE A 53 4.38 4.81 -6.90
C ILE A 53 5.63 4.79 -6.02
N GLN A 54 6.27 3.63 -5.83
CA GLN A 54 7.51 3.53 -5.06
C GLN A 54 8.65 4.37 -5.64
N ALA A 55 8.71 4.54 -6.96
CA ALA A 55 9.67 5.43 -7.62
C ALA A 55 9.49 6.92 -7.28
N LEU A 56 8.37 7.32 -6.67
CA LEU A 56 8.12 8.68 -6.20
C LEU A 56 8.47 8.87 -4.72
N GLN A 57 9.06 7.86 -4.08
CA GLN A 57 9.53 7.98 -2.70
C GLN A 57 10.50 9.15 -2.56
N PRO A 58 10.28 10.07 -1.60
CA PRO A 58 11.22 11.15 -1.31
C PRO A 58 12.57 10.62 -0.84
N ASP A 59 13.66 11.27 -1.23
CA ASP A 59 15.03 10.91 -0.81
C ASP A 59 15.24 10.95 0.72
N SER A 60 14.40 11.70 1.44
CA SER A 60 14.42 11.79 2.90
C SER A 60 13.85 10.55 3.60
N GLU A 61 13.13 9.69 2.88
CA GLU A 61 12.53 8.46 3.42
C GLU A 61 13.49 7.26 3.27
N ASN A 62 13.40 6.29 4.18
CA ASN A 62 14.25 5.11 4.13
C ASN A 62 13.90 4.22 2.92
N ALA A 63 14.78 4.18 1.92
CA ALA A 63 14.60 3.39 0.69
C ALA A 63 14.53 1.86 0.89
N LYS A 64 14.83 1.35 2.10
CA LYS A 64 14.74 -0.08 2.42
C LYS A 64 13.33 -0.54 2.75
N ASP A 65 12.47 0.37 3.19
CA ASP A 65 11.11 0.06 3.62
C ASP A 65 10.10 0.43 2.52
N LEU A 66 8.96 -0.27 2.50
CA LEU A 66 7.86 0.07 1.61
C LEU A 66 7.40 1.50 1.92
N TRP A 67 7.45 2.38 0.93
CA TRP A 67 6.96 3.73 1.10
C TRP A 67 5.44 3.77 1.04
N ILE A 68 4.83 4.18 2.16
CA ILE A 68 3.38 4.36 2.30
C ILE A 68 3.14 5.86 2.48
N PRO A 69 2.74 6.58 1.43
CA PRO A 69 2.61 8.02 1.50
C PRO A 69 1.43 8.44 2.38
N THR A 70 1.61 9.57 3.07
CA THR A 70 0.53 10.27 3.78
C THR A 70 -0.30 11.13 2.82
N ALA A 71 -1.51 11.52 3.20
CA ALA A 71 -2.34 12.44 2.42
C ALA A 71 -1.59 13.74 2.03
N LYS A 72 -0.80 14.29 2.97
CA LYS A 72 0.01 15.49 2.71
C LYS A 72 1.06 15.26 1.63
N GLN A 73 1.82 14.17 1.72
CA GLN A 73 2.83 13.81 0.72
C GLN A 73 2.19 13.58 -0.66
N LEU A 74 1.04 12.90 -0.71
CA LEU A 74 0.30 12.72 -1.97
C LEU A 74 -0.15 14.05 -2.56
N GLN A 75 -0.70 14.95 -1.73
CA GLN A 75 -1.15 16.25 -2.20
C GLN A 75 0.01 17.13 -2.68
N GLU A 76 1.14 17.13 -1.99
CA GLU A 76 2.36 17.82 -2.44
C GLU A 76 2.86 17.28 -3.78
N LEU A 77 2.89 15.95 -3.95
CA LEU A 77 3.27 15.32 -5.22
C LEU A 77 2.34 15.69 -6.36
N LEU A 78 1.03 15.64 -6.14
CA LEU A 78 0.04 16.05 -7.13
C LEU A 78 0.19 17.53 -7.49
N THR A 79 0.41 18.39 -6.50
CA THR A 79 0.63 19.82 -6.73
C THR A 79 1.88 20.08 -7.59
N GLN A 80 2.92 19.26 -7.45
CA GLN A 80 4.17 19.40 -8.22
C GLN A 80 4.10 18.78 -9.62
N LYS A 81 3.30 17.72 -9.80
CA LYS A 81 3.33 16.88 -11.01
C LYS A 81 2.17 17.14 -11.96
N LEU A 82 1.01 17.55 -11.46
CA LEU A 82 -0.16 17.80 -12.31
C LEU A 82 0.09 19.00 -13.25
N PRO A 83 -0.51 18.99 -14.45
CA PRO A 83 -0.37 20.11 -15.40
C PRO A 83 -1.07 21.39 -14.91
N HIS A 84 -2.18 21.25 -14.17
CA HIS A 84 -3.01 22.36 -13.68
C HIS A 84 -3.33 22.19 -12.18
N PRO A 85 -2.33 22.26 -11.30
CA PRO A 85 -2.53 22.06 -9.88
C PRO A 85 -3.37 23.18 -9.24
N ASP A 86 -3.34 24.38 -9.82
CA ASP A 86 -4.16 25.54 -9.45
C ASP A 86 -5.66 25.33 -9.71
N ARG A 87 -5.99 24.43 -10.64
CA ARG A 87 -7.37 24.05 -10.98
C ARG A 87 -7.81 22.75 -10.30
N SER A 88 -7.00 22.25 -9.35
CA SER A 88 -7.26 21.00 -8.66
C SER A 88 -7.62 21.26 -7.20
N ALA A 89 -8.62 20.55 -6.69
CA ALA A 89 -9.11 20.78 -5.33
C ALA A 89 -9.52 19.48 -4.66
N LEU A 90 -8.99 19.24 -3.46
CA LEU A 90 -9.50 18.22 -2.54
C LEU A 90 -10.54 18.87 -1.62
N ARG A 91 -11.72 18.27 -1.52
CA ARG A 91 -12.83 18.75 -0.68
C ARG A 91 -13.46 17.61 0.10
N ARG A 92 -13.95 17.93 1.30
CA ARG A 92 -14.77 17.03 2.09
C ARG A 92 -16.23 17.25 1.74
N THR A 93 -16.94 16.18 1.41
CA THR A 93 -18.37 16.17 1.06
C THR A 93 -19.18 15.48 2.16
N ALA A 94 -20.52 15.45 2.00
CA ALA A 94 -21.38 14.70 2.90
C ALA A 94 -21.13 13.17 2.85
N GLU A 95 -20.68 12.68 1.69
CA GLU A 95 -20.50 11.25 1.41
C GLU A 95 -19.05 10.77 1.58
N GLY A 96 -18.10 11.70 1.70
CA GLY A 96 -16.70 11.40 1.93
C GLY A 96 -15.77 12.51 1.48
N TRP A 97 -14.89 12.18 0.55
CA TRP A 97 -13.88 13.06 -0.04
C TRP A 97 -14.00 13.04 -1.54
N GLU A 98 -13.71 14.20 -2.12
CA GLU A 98 -13.77 14.43 -3.55
C GLU A 98 -12.53 15.20 -4.00
N TYR A 99 -11.97 14.80 -5.13
CA TYR A 99 -10.89 15.50 -5.80
C TYR A 99 -11.25 15.81 -7.25
N GLU A 100 -11.24 17.09 -7.59
CA GLU A 100 -11.43 17.59 -8.95
C GLU A 100 -10.08 18.00 -9.54
N THR A 101 -9.84 17.69 -10.83
CA THR A 101 -8.59 18.04 -11.53
C THR A 101 -8.76 18.02 -13.05
N TYR A 102 -7.69 18.36 -13.77
CA TYR A 102 -7.61 18.31 -15.22
C TYR A 102 -6.36 17.55 -15.66
N PHE A 103 -6.54 16.57 -16.54
CA PHE A 103 -5.45 15.84 -17.17
C PHE A 103 -5.30 16.24 -18.62
N ARG A 104 -4.06 16.26 -19.10
CA ARG A 104 -3.76 16.50 -20.51
C ARG A 104 -3.70 15.17 -21.24
N GLU A 105 -4.72 14.88 -22.03
CA GLU A 105 -4.93 13.58 -22.68
C GLU A 105 -4.91 13.72 -24.20
N TRP A 106 -4.38 12.70 -24.90
CA TRP A 106 -4.36 12.69 -26.36
C TRP A 106 -5.75 12.35 -26.91
N ALA A 107 -6.34 13.26 -27.67
CA ALA A 107 -7.58 13.02 -28.37
C ALA A 107 -7.29 12.68 -29.84
N THR A 108 -7.57 11.43 -30.23
CA THR A 108 -7.34 10.95 -31.60
C THR A 108 -8.15 11.70 -32.64
N ASP A 109 -9.37 12.10 -32.29
CA ASP A 109 -10.32 12.77 -33.20
C ASP A 109 -9.83 14.16 -33.64
N TYR A 110 -9.04 14.80 -32.80
CA TYR A 110 -8.48 16.14 -33.05
C TYR A 110 -6.99 16.11 -33.37
N GLY A 111 -6.33 14.94 -33.27
CA GLY A 111 -4.89 14.79 -33.45
C GLY A 111 -4.06 15.69 -32.52
N THR A 112 -4.56 15.97 -31.31
CA THR A 112 -3.92 16.87 -30.36
C THR A 112 -4.21 16.49 -28.91
N TYR A 113 -3.46 17.06 -27.98
CA TYR A 113 -3.73 16.96 -26.55
C TYR A 113 -4.82 17.96 -26.14
N ILE A 114 -5.79 17.50 -25.36
CA ILE A 114 -6.85 18.30 -24.75
C ILE A 114 -6.82 18.17 -23.24
N ASP A 115 -7.35 19.17 -22.55
CA ASP A 115 -7.52 19.13 -21.10
C ASP A 115 -8.87 18.49 -20.78
N THR A 116 -8.84 17.35 -20.11
CA THR A 116 -10.03 16.61 -19.67
C THR A 116 -10.24 16.82 -18.18
N HIS A 117 -11.42 17.30 -17.81
CA HIS A 117 -11.83 17.36 -16.41
C HIS A 117 -12.02 15.95 -15.83
N ARG A 118 -11.53 15.71 -14.62
CA ARG A 118 -11.65 14.44 -13.90
C ARG A 118 -12.08 14.69 -12.46
N GLN A 119 -12.99 13.84 -11.96
CA GLN A 119 -13.49 13.86 -10.60
C GLN A 119 -13.28 12.48 -9.97
N PHE A 120 -12.77 12.45 -8.74
CA PHE A 120 -12.51 11.25 -7.97
C PHE A 120 -13.24 11.35 -6.64
N VAL A 121 -13.93 10.28 -6.23
CA VAL A 121 -14.71 10.24 -4.99
C VAL A 121 -14.36 9.02 -4.17
N GLY A 122 -14.31 9.18 -2.85
CA GLY A 122 -13.94 8.08 -1.95
C GLY A 122 -14.23 8.39 -0.48
N LYS A 123 -14.04 7.39 0.39
CA LYS A 123 -14.36 7.50 1.82
C LYS A 123 -13.30 8.25 2.63
N ASP A 124 -12.06 8.21 2.17
CA ASP A 124 -10.90 8.80 2.82
C ASP A 124 -10.03 9.57 1.82
N ALA A 125 -9.35 10.60 2.33
CA ALA A 125 -8.54 11.50 1.52
C ALA A 125 -7.33 10.77 0.92
N GLU A 126 -6.67 9.90 1.69
CA GLU A 126 -5.50 9.16 1.22
C GLU A 126 -5.83 8.35 -0.03
N SER A 127 -6.90 7.57 0.01
CA SER A 127 -7.31 6.71 -1.11
C SER A 127 -7.69 7.52 -2.34
N VAL A 128 -8.45 8.62 -2.18
CA VAL A 128 -8.81 9.51 -3.30
C VAL A 128 -7.55 10.11 -3.94
N LEU A 129 -6.64 10.65 -3.14
CA LEU A 129 -5.40 11.25 -3.65
C LEU A 129 -4.49 10.20 -4.32
N LEU A 130 -4.44 8.98 -3.78
CA LEU A 130 -3.68 7.89 -4.38
C LEU A 130 -4.29 7.46 -5.72
N GLU A 131 -5.62 7.38 -5.83
CA GLU A 131 -6.31 7.07 -7.08
C GLU A 131 -6.05 8.13 -8.16
N VAL A 132 -6.05 9.43 -7.78
CA VAL A 132 -5.66 10.53 -8.69
C VAL A 132 -4.23 10.35 -9.17
N LEU A 133 -3.29 10.08 -8.26
CA LEU A 133 -1.88 9.89 -8.58
C LEU A 133 -1.68 8.68 -9.51
N MET A 134 -2.38 7.58 -9.24
CA MET A 134 -2.36 6.41 -10.08
C MET A 134 -2.87 6.71 -11.49
N ALA A 135 -3.99 7.42 -11.61
CA ALA A 135 -4.54 7.81 -12.89
C ALA A 135 -3.57 8.72 -13.68
N PHE A 136 -2.97 9.70 -13.00
CA PHE A 136 -1.94 10.57 -13.60
C PHE A 136 -0.72 9.77 -14.11
N LEU A 137 -0.30 8.74 -13.38
CA LEU A 137 0.81 7.86 -13.78
C LEU A 137 0.42 6.80 -14.83
N GLY A 138 -0.85 6.79 -15.26
CA GLY A 138 -1.40 5.76 -16.16
C GLY A 138 -1.33 4.37 -15.54
N ILE A 139 -1.65 4.25 -14.25
CA ILE A 139 -1.74 2.99 -13.50
C ILE A 139 -3.22 2.67 -13.31
N GLY A 140 -3.62 1.47 -13.70
CA GLY A 140 -5.01 1.03 -13.68
C GLY A 140 -5.63 1.04 -15.08
N GLU A 141 -6.93 0.81 -15.13
CA GLU A 141 -7.64 0.83 -16.42
C GLU A 141 -7.56 2.21 -17.04
N ARG A 142 -7.29 2.23 -18.35
CA ARG A 142 -7.40 3.43 -19.16
C ARG A 142 -8.87 3.84 -19.10
N TRP A 143 -9.18 4.90 -18.38
CA TRP A 143 -10.54 5.41 -18.26
C TRP A 143 -11.00 5.88 -19.64
N MET A 144 -11.57 4.97 -20.42
CA MET A 144 -12.25 5.28 -21.67
C MET A 144 -13.36 6.27 -21.33
N VAL A 145 -13.22 7.46 -21.91
CA VAL A 145 -14.18 8.54 -21.89
C VAL A 145 -15.39 8.13 -22.72
#